data_AF-A0A915LMG7-F1
#
_entry.id   AF-A0A915LMG7-F1
#
_cell.length_a   1.000
_cell.length_b   1.000
_cell.length_c   1.000
_cell.angle_alpha   90.00
_cell.angle_beta   90.00
_cell.angle_gamma   90.00
#
_symmetry.space_group_name_H-M   'P 1'
#
loop_
_entity.id
_entity.type
_entity.pdbx_description
1 polymer ?
#
loop_
_entity_poly.entity_id
_entity_poly.type
_entity_poly.pdbx_seq_one_letter_code
_entity_poly.pdbx_strand_id
1 'polypeptide(L)'
;MSTEILRVIIDGLNAPPFDRNLTLVKLDSMSNEKLLQTLSDVLSWIEGLVPISEFIDIRSESADETAMRILATLRILKYPPPRDIDEMRHLTRVEVPLEEQTPEVTRLMQEMELKMEEFKVINISIMVKLKVFKVLHSQNVEARGDFLRALDVRNDLKAMNEEREQLQRKIERCKRRTSRRPDMGNLLKTSERLRLEMERAQELKMQKMDQERAVNQAEQRMTRLGRVLTEEEHRKDEADPKTIIQKLRREIEVNRYLIDEKLEHDLNTLNTNLEVVQRILAQPNATKADVDKLKERIEQLNSECMELALQRDRRDEASEDKLAIYRHQEELENTEKLLTEKKRELSEKSGKEEVVTSVQYKLLLNKLRNKSNEKNEGFYTLKAELDNYQEEFKRETELNETETINLEQKIKEMQSELENTNNNLQKQKWLSENSGNSEQVERAYHTLEKQKEECNQQISSLTKEFNNLNDRKDLVEQTQMWQNLVQIFEIKLKCQQQMKNRDEAKPWGDQR
;
A
#
# COMPACT_ATOMS: atom_id res chain seq x y z
N MET A 1 26.19 -0.67 48.04
CA MET A 1 24.91 -0.86 47.32
C MET A 1 24.73 0.28 46.34
N SER A 2 24.17 0.05 45.15
CA SER A 2 23.83 1.14 44.22
C SER A 2 22.64 1.95 44.76
N THR A 3 22.62 3.26 44.50
CA THR A 3 21.57 4.19 44.95
C THR A 3 20.17 3.80 44.46
N GLU A 4 20.09 3.08 43.35
CA GLU A 4 18.85 2.57 42.76
C GLU A 4 18.24 1.42 43.57
N ILE A 5 19.06 0.49 44.07
CA ILE A 5 18.61 -0.60 44.94
C ILE A 5 18.06 -0.04 46.26
N LEU A 6 18.71 0.98 46.82
CA LEU A 6 18.24 1.65 48.04
C LEU A 6 16.87 2.33 47.84
N ARG A 7 16.61 2.91 46.67
CA ARG A 7 15.29 3.48 46.35
C ARG A 7 14.20 2.40 46.30
N VAL A 8 14.47 1.28 45.64
CA VAL A 8 13.52 0.14 45.56
C VAL A 8 13.18 -0.39 46.96
N ILE A 9 14.17 -0.50 47.85
CA ILE A 9 13.94 -0.93 49.24
C ILE A 9 13.07 0.08 49.99
N ILE A 10 13.32 1.38 49.83
CA ILE A 10 12.55 2.45 50.49
C ILE A 10 11.11 2.47 49.97
N ASP A 11 10.91 2.38 48.66
CA ASP A 11 9.59 2.37 48.04
C ASP A 11 8.78 1.14 48.49
N GLY A 12 9.43 -0.03 48.62
CA GLY A 12 8.81 -1.25 49.13
C GLY A 12 8.45 -1.19 50.63
N LEU A 13 9.28 -0.57 51.47
CA LEU A 13 9.01 -0.40 52.91
C LEU A 13 8.00 0.72 53.21
N ASN A 14 7.80 1.64 52.27
CA ASN A 14 6.82 2.73 52.36
C ASN A 14 5.45 2.35 51.78
N ALA A 15 5.37 1.28 50.99
CA ALA A 15 4.12 0.75 50.49
C ALA A 15 3.38 -0.08 51.56
N PRO A 16 2.05 -0.27 51.42
CA PRO A 16 1.31 -1.20 52.25
C PRO A 16 1.91 -2.61 52.13
N PRO A 17 2.12 -3.36 53.23
CA PRO A 17 1.52 -3.20 54.56
C PRO A 17 2.42 -2.54 55.65
N PHE A 18 3.60 -2.01 55.29
CA PHE A 18 4.59 -1.57 56.27
C PHE A 18 4.56 -0.06 56.58
N ASP A 19 4.16 0.78 55.61
CA ASP A 19 3.91 2.23 55.75
C ASP A 19 4.96 3.02 56.58
N ARG A 20 6.25 2.67 56.48
CA ARG A 20 7.29 3.18 57.40
C ARG A 20 7.81 4.59 57.10
N ASN A 21 7.32 5.25 56.05
CA ASN A 21 7.68 6.63 55.65
C ASN A 21 9.20 6.94 55.77
N LEU A 22 10.02 6.00 55.33
CA LEU A 22 11.47 6.06 55.33
C LEU A 22 11.98 6.96 54.19
N THR A 23 13.08 7.66 54.46
CA THR A 23 13.83 8.47 53.50
C THR A 23 15.26 7.91 53.42
N LEU A 24 15.97 8.13 52.31
CA LEU A 24 17.36 7.66 52.12
C LEU A 24 18.28 7.97 53.31
N VAL A 25 18.17 9.18 53.87
CA VAL A 25 18.95 9.61 55.05
C VAL A 25 18.53 8.87 56.32
N LYS A 26 17.24 8.59 56.49
CA LYS A 26 16.72 7.89 57.67
C LYS A 26 17.13 6.42 57.67
N LEU A 27 17.06 5.75 56.53
CA LEU A 27 17.47 4.35 56.38
C LEU A 27 18.96 4.17 56.66
N ASP A 28 19.80 5.07 56.15
CA ASP A 28 21.26 5.04 56.36
C ASP A 28 21.66 5.34 57.81
N SER A 29 20.83 6.10 58.54
CA SER A 29 21.02 6.39 59.97
C SER A 29 20.48 5.32 60.92
N MET A 30 19.89 4.22 60.43
CA MET A 30 19.34 3.16 61.28
C MET A 30 20.46 2.31 61.89
N SER A 31 20.32 1.96 63.17
CA SER A 31 21.24 1.03 63.83
C SER A 31 21.03 -0.41 63.31
N ASN A 32 22.10 -1.22 63.38
CA ASN A 32 22.07 -2.61 62.92
C ASN A 32 20.94 -3.44 63.57
N GLU A 33 20.63 -3.20 64.85
CA GLU A 33 19.49 -3.83 65.54
C GLU A 33 18.14 -3.48 64.90
N LYS A 34 17.95 -2.21 64.53
CA LYS A 34 16.70 -1.76 63.90
C LYS A 34 16.56 -2.25 62.47
N LEU A 35 17.68 -2.38 61.75
CA LEU A 35 17.71 -2.99 60.43
C LEU A 35 17.38 -4.47 60.50
N LEU A 36 17.93 -5.19 61.47
CA LEU A 36 17.63 -6.60 61.69
C LEU A 36 16.17 -6.81 62.10
N GLN A 37 15.61 -5.93 62.93
CA GLN A 37 14.18 -5.94 63.29
C GLN A 37 13.31 -5.71 62.05
N THR A 38 13.66 -4.73 61.23
CA THR A 38 12.92 -4.45 59.98
C THR A 38 12.99 -5.65 59.03
N LEU A 39 14.13 -6.33 58.94
CA LEU A 39 14.26 -7.56 58.16
C LEU A 39 13.39 -8.70 58.75
N SER A 40 13.41 -8.88 60.07
CA SER A 40 12.58 -9.88 60.75
C SER A 40 11.08 -9.62 60.51
N ASP A 41 10.64 -8.36 60.61
CA ASP A 41 9.25 -7.96 60.36
C ASP A 41 8.82 -8.26 58.91
N VAL A 42 9.70 -7.99 57.94
CA VAL A 42 9.46 -8.28 56.52
C VAL A 42 9.39 -9.79 56.26
N LEU A 43 10.29 -10.57 56.85
CA LEU A 43 10.29 -12.03 56.69
C LEU A 43 9.08 -12.69 57.35
N SER A 44 8.69 -12.23 58.54
CA SER A 44 7.47 -12.68 59.22
C SER A 44 6.19 -12.40 58.41
N TRP A 45 6.16 -11.27 57.69
CA TRP A 45 5.07 -10.98 56.76
C TRP A 45 5.06 -11.92 55.54
N ILE A 46 6.23 -12.19 54.94
CA ILE A 46 6.35 -13.06 53.76
C ILE A 46 5.94 -14.50 54.06
N GLU A 47 6.28 -15.02 55.24
CA GLU A 47 5.90 -16.38 55.66
C GLU A 47 4.40 -16.53 55.95
N GLY A 48 3.65 -15.43 56.05
CA GLY A 48 2.19 -15.44 56.25
C GLY A 48 1.75 -16.03 57.58
N LEU A 49 2.65 -16.13 58.57
CA LEU A 49 2.44 -16.89 59.80
C LEU A 49 1.68 -16.14 60.90
N VAL A 50 1.41 -14.83 60.77
CA VAL A 50 0.79 -14.08 61.89
C VAL A 50 -0.08 -12.90 61.39
N PRO A 51 -1.27 -12.63 61.99
CA PRO A 51 -1.89 -11.31 61.90
C PRO A 51 -0.95 -10.23 62.48
N ILE A 52 -1.11 -8.99 62.07
CA ILE A 52 -0.20 -7.82 62.30
C ILE A 52 0.15 -7.54 63.79
N SER A 53 -0.39 -8.30 64.76
CA SER A 53 -0.24 -8.06 66.20
C SER A 53 0.91 -8.81 66.92
N GLU A 54 1.72 -9.63 66.24
CA GLU A 54 2.80 -10.41 66.88
C GLU A 54 4.07 -10.41 66.02
N PHE A 55 4.60 -9.21 65.72
CA PHE A 55 5.98 -9.10 65.24
C PHE A 55 6.94 -9.57 66.33
N ILE A 56 7.83 -10.50 66.00
CA ILE A 56 8.82 -11.04 66.93
C ILE A 56 9.87 -9.96 67.23
N ASP A 57 9.89 -9.45 68.46
CA ASP A 57 10.92 -8.51 68.92
C ASP A 57 12.24 -9.25 69.14
N ILE A 58 13.27 -8.91 68.37
CA ILE A 58 14.60 -9.54 68.43
C ILE A 58 15.24 -9.38 69.81
N ARG A 59 14.80 -8.42 70.63
CA ARG A 59 15.27 -8.25 72.02
C ARG A 59 14.77 -9.34 72.98
N SER A 60 13.77 -10.11 72.56
CA SER A 60 13.21 -11.22 73.34
C SER A 60 13.85 -12.58 73.02
N GLU A 61 14.64 -12.67 71.95
CA GLU A 61 15.35 -13.87 71.49
C GLU A 61 16.86 -13.77 71.74
N SER A 62 17.55 -14.91 71.84
CA SER A 62 19.02 -14.91 71.79
C SER A 62 19.53 -14.67 70.37
N ALA A 63 20.71 -14.07 70.22
CA ALA A 63 21.28 -13.74 68.91
C ALA A 63 21.42 -14.96 67.99
N ASP A 64 21.73 -16.14 68.56
CA ASP A 64 21.86 -17.40 67.83
C ASP A 64 20.50 -17.93 67.35
N GLU A 65 19.45 -17.80 68.16
CA GLU A 65 18.08 -18.21 67.80
C GLU A 65 17.51 -17.33 66.69
N THR A 66 17.68 -16.00 66.78
CA THR A 66 17.26 -15.06 65.74
C THR A 66 18.02 -15.32 64.42
N ALA A 67 19.34 -15.58 64.48
CA ALA A 67 20.14 -15.87 63.30
C ALA A 67 19.69 -17.17 62.62
N MET A 68 19.48 -18.25 63.40
CA MET A 68 19.00 -19.53 62.88
C MET A 68 17.62 -19.40 62.23
N ARG A 69 16.69 -18.64 62.84
CA ARG A 69 15.36 -18.39 62.29
C ARG A 69 15.44 -17.63 60.96
N ILE A 70 16.12 -16.49 60.93
CA ILE A 70 16.24 -15.66 59.73
C ILE A 70 16.94 -16.43 58.59
N LEU A 71 18.03 -17.15 58.89
CA LEU A 71 18.74 -17.95 57.88
C LEU A 71 17.91 -19.13 57.36
N ALA A 72 17.12 -19.78 58.24
CA ALA A 72 16.21 -20.84 57.82
C ALA A 72 15.11 -20.31 56.89
N THR A 73 14.50 -19.17 57.21
CA THR A 73 13.50 -18.50 56.36
C THR A 73 14.10 -18.07 55.03
N LEU A 74 15.27 -17.42 55.03
CA LEU A 74 15.97 -17.03 53.80
C LEU A 74 16.31 -18.25 52.92
N ARG A 75 16.65 -19.39 53.52
CA ARG A 75 16.88 -20.65 52.80
C ARG A 75 15.60 -21.19 52.16
N ILE A 76 14.46 -21.10 52.85
CA ILE A 76 13.14 -21.47 52.30
C ILE A 76 12.79 -20.57 51.10
N LEU A 77 13.11 -19.28 51.19
CA LEU A 77 12.97 -18.29 50.12
C LEU A 77 14.00 -18.44 48.99
N LYS A 78 14.88 -19.46 49.07
CA LYS A 78 15.97 -19.75 48.11
C LYS A 78 16.94 -18.58 47.92
N TYR A 79 17.11 -17.75 48.93
CA TYR A 79 18.16 -16.73 48.91
C TYR A 79 19.52 -17.43 49.12
N PRO A 80 20.51 -17.23 48.23
CA PRO A 80 21.78 -17.93 48.32
C PRO A 80 22.54 -17.48 49.57
N PRO A 81 23.04 -18.41 50.42
CA PRO A 81 23.86 -18.02 51.55
C PRO A 81 25.17 -17.37 51.07
N PRO A 82 25.76 -16.45 51.85
CA PRO A 82 27.06 -15.87 51.56
C PRO A 82 28.12 -16.96 51.34
N ARG A 83 29.00 -16.77 50.36
CA ARG A 83 29.94 -17.78 49.84
C ARG A 83 31.01 -18.28 50.83
N ASP A 84 31.06 -17.75 52.05
CA ASP A 84 32.10 -18.07 53.04
C ASP A 84 31.64 -19.05 54.15
N ILE A 85 30.46 -19.65 54.06
CA ILE A 85 29.98 -20.64 55.04
C ILE A 85 29.97 -22.04 54.42
N ASP A 86 31.16 -22.57 54.11
CA ASP A 86 31.36 -23.96 53.72
C ASP A 86 31.30 -24.93 54.93
N GLU A 87 31.30 -24.43 56.17
CA GLU A 87 31.30 -25.24 57.38
C GLU A 87 29.94 -25.90 57.72
N MET A 88 28.83 -25.48 57.11
CA MET A 88 27.52 -26.12 57.36
C MET A 88 27.27 -27.40 56.55
N ARG A 89 28.20 -27.82 55.68
CA ARG A 89 28.07 -29.08 54.91
C ARG A 89 28.24 -30.36 55.75
N HIS A 90 28.64 -30.24 57.02
CA HIS A 90 28.99 -31.39 57.86
C HIS A 90 27.77 -32.06 58.53
N LEU A 91 26.55 -31.56 58.31
CA LEU A 91 25.31 -32.10 58.90
C LEU A 91 24.55 -33.07 57.98
N THR A 92 25.08 -33.39 56.81
CA THR A 92 24.44 -34.35 55.89
C THR A 92 25.42 -35.46 55.54
N ARG A 93 25.26 -36.56 56.30
CA ARG A 93 25.90 -37.88 56.14
C ARG A 93 27.33 -37.98 56.71
N VAL A 94 27.41 -38.41 57.97
CA VAL A 94 28.65 -38.92 58.57
C VAL A 94 28.77 -40.38 58.16
N GLU A 95 29.69 -40.70 57.23
CA GLU A 95 30.10 -42.09 57.01
C GLU A 95 31.06 -42.49 58.13
N VAL A 96 30.62 -43.38 59.02
CA VAL A 96 31.44 -43.88 60.13
C VAL A 96 32.42 -44.94 59.60
N PRO A 97 33.75 -44.74 59.75
CA PRO A 97 34.77 -45.70 59.30
C PRO A 97 34.58 -47.10 59.90
N LEU A 98 34.98 -48.14 59.17
CA LEU A 98 34.74 -49.55 59.48
C LEU A 98 35.31 -50.00 60.85
N GLU A 99 36.27 -49.25 61.38
CA GLU A 99 37.01 -49.56 62.61
C GLU A 99 36.30 -49.10 63.91
N GLU A 100 35.30 -48.21 63.82
CA GLU A 100 34.56 -47.68 64.98
C GLU A 100 33.10 -48.18 65.07
N GLN A 101 32.72 -49.16 64.23
CA GLN A 101 31.38 -49.75 64.26
C GLN A 101 31.27 -50.78 65.41
N THR A 102 30.87 -50.30 66.59
CA THR A 102 30.34 -51.16 67.66
C THR A 102 28.95 -51.68 67.28
N PRO A 103 28.49 -52.85 67.80
CA PRO A 103 27.19 -53.44 67.43
C PRO A 103 25.99 -52.52 67.70
N GLU A 104 26.11 -51.59 68.64
CA GLU A 104 25.08 -50.59 68.93
C GLU A 104 25.01 -49.47 67.88
N VAL A 105 26.15 -49.04 67.34
CA VAL A 105 26.22 -48.09 66.22
C VAL A 105 25.64 -48.71 64.95
N THR A 106 25.91 -49.99 64.69
CA THR A 106 25.28 -50.71 63.56
C THR A 106 23.77 -50.80 63.69
N ARG A 107 23.24 -51.02 64.91
CA ARG A 107 21.78 -51.01 65.18
C ARG A 107 21.17 -49.63 64.92
N LEU A 108 21.80 -48.56 65.42
CA LEU A 108 21.33 -47.19 65.22
C LEU A 108 21.42 -46.74 63.75
N MET A 109 22.45 -47.17 63.02
CA MET A 109 22.54 -46.96 61.57
C MET A 109 21.39 -47.64 60.84
N GLN A 110 21.06 -48.89 61.21
CA GLN A 110 19.96 -49.63 60.59
C GLN A 110 18.59 -49.02 60.93
N GLU A 111 18.42 -48.51 62.16
CA GLU A 111 17.21 -47.78 62.56
C GLU A 111 17.08 -46.43 61.84
N MET A 112 18.19 -45.72 61.66
CA MET A 112 18.26 -44.49 60.86
C MET A 112 17.94 -44.78 59.39
N GLU A 113 18.44 -45.87 58.82
CA GLU A 113 18.15 -46.30 57.45
C GLU A 113 16.65 -46.60 57.25
N LEU A 114 16.03 -47.31 58.20
CA LEU A 114 14.60 -47.56 58.24
C LEU A 114 13.78 -46.25 58.31
N LYS A 115 14.18 -45.33 59.18
CA LYS A 115 13.52 -44.01 59.32
C LYS A 115 13.70 -43.14 58.07
N MET A 116 14.87 -43.20 57.42
CA MET A 116 15.10 -42.54 56.14
C MET A 116 14.20 -43.11 55.05
N GLU A 117 13.98 -44.43 55.02
CA GLU A 117 13.09 -45.04 54.04
C GLU A 117 11.61 -44.68 54.29
N GLU A 118 11.16 -44.67 55.55
CA GLU A 118 9.84 -44.13 55.93
C GLU A 118 9.69 -42.66 55.49
N PHE A 119 10.73 -41.84 55.72
CA PHE A 119 10.74 -40.43 55.33
C PHE A 119 10.72 -40.25 53.80
N LYS A 120 11.39 -41.12 53.03
CA LYS A 120 11.31 -41.12 51.56
C LYS A 120 9.89 -41.41 51.07
N VAL A 121 9.21 -42.41 51.64
CA VAL A 121 7.82 -42.73 51.27
C VAL A 121 6.87 -41.56 51.57
N ILE A 122 7.02 -40.94 52.75
CA ILE A 122 6.24 -39.75 53.13
C ILE A 122 6.54 -38.59 52.18
N ASN A 123 7.81 -38.33 51.85
CA ASN A 123 8.21 -37.28 50.92
C ASN A 123 7.66 -37.51 49.51
N ILE A 124 7.68 -38.76 49.00
CA ILE A 124 7.08 -39.09 47.71
C ILE A 124 5.57 -38.80 47.74
N SER A 125 4.88 -39.18 48.82
CA SER A 125 3.45 -38.90 49.01
C SER A 125 3.16 -37.39 49.05
N ILE A 126 3.97 -36.61 49.78
CA ILE A 126 3.87 -35.14 49.84
C ILE A 126 4.14 -34.52 48.46
N MET A 127 5.17 -34.97 47.75
CA MET A 127 5.50 -34.49 46.40
C MET A 127 4.38 -34.76 45.39
N VAL A 128 3.73 -35.93 45.45
CA VAL A 128 2.58 -36.25 44.61
C VAL A 128 1.42 -35.30 44.93
N LYS A 129 1.10 -35.08 46.20
CA LYS A 129 0.05 -34.14 46.62
C LYS A 129 0.36 -32.69 46.21
N LEU A 130 1.61 -32.25 46.32
CA LEU A 130 2.05 -30.93 45.88
C LEU A 130 1.95 -30.76 44.35
N LYS A 131 2.28 -31.80 43.57
CA LYS A 131 2.09 -31.78 42.12
C LYS A 131 0.62 -31.64 41.75
N VAL A 132 -0.26 -32.42 42.38
CA VAL A 132 -1.72 -32.33 42.16
C VAL A 132 -2.24 -30.95 42.57
N PHE A 133 -1.82 -30.44 43.73
CA PHE A 133 -2.18 -29.09 44.19
C PHE A 133 -1.72 -28.01 43.21
N LYS A 134 -0.50 -28.09 42.67
CA LYS A 134 0.02 -27.11 41.72
C LYS A 134 -0.84 -27.05 40.45
N VAL A 135 -1.28 -28.21 39.94
CA VAL A 135 -2.18 -28.27 38.78
C VAL A 135 -3.54 -27.67 39.10
N LEU A 136 -4.16 -28.08 40.22
CA LEU A 136 -5.46 -27.55 40.64
C LEU A 136 -5.42 -26.05 40.93
N HIS A 137 -4.34 -25.57 41.55
CA HIS A 137 -4.14 -24.15 41.83
C HIS A 137 -4.00 -23.35 40.53
N SER A 138 -3.22 -23.85 39.56
CA SER A 138 -3.10 -23.23 38.23
C SER A 138 -4.46 -23.13 37.53
N GLN A 139 -5.24 -24.22 37.53
CA GLN A 139 -6.59 -24.24 36.97
C GLN A 139 -7.54 -23.28 37.69
N ASN A 140 -7.43 -23.15 39.01
CA ASN A 140 -8.23 -22.19 39.79
C ASN A 140 -7.84 -20.74 39.47
N VAL A 141 -6.55 -20.44 39.30
CA VAL A 141 -6.09 -19.10 38.89
C VAL A 141 -6.64 -18.74 37.50
N GLU A 142 -6.59 -19.68 36.55
CA GLU A 142 -7.16 -19.51 35.20
C GLU A 142 -8.69 -19.30 35.27
N ALA A 143 -9.40 -20.13 36.02
CA ALA A 143 -10.85 -20.00 36.22
C ALA A 143 -11.25 -18.67 36.87
N ARG A 144 -10.42 -18.12 37.78
CA ARG A 144 -10.63 -16.77 38.35
C ARG A 144 -10.45 -15.68 37.29
N GLY A 145 -9.47 -15.83 36.39
CA GLY A 145 -9.29 -14.94 35.25
C GLY A 145 -10.51 -14.95 34.32
N ASP A 146 -11.05 -16.12 34.02
CA ASP A 146 -12.25 -16.26 33.18
C ASP A 146 -13.51 -15.74 33.87
N PHE A 147 -13.64 -15.91 35.19
CA PHE A 147 -14.72 -15.31 35.96
C PHE A 147 -14.70 -13.77 35.89
N LEU A 148 -13.52 -13.15 35.96
CA LEU A 148 -13.39 -11.69 35.82
C LEU A 148 -13.83 -11.23 34.43
N ARG A 149 -13.40 -11.91 33.36
CA ARG A 149 -13.85 -11.62 31.99
C ARG A 149 -15.36 -11.78 31.84
N ALA A 150 -15.94 -12.82 32.44
CA ALA A 150 -17.38 -13.05 32.44
C ALA A 150 -18.14 -11.96 33.22
N LEU A 151 -17.55 -11.43 34.30
CA LEU A 151 -18.11 -10.32 35.07
C LEU A 151 -18.12 -9.03 34.23
N ASP A 152 -17.05 -8.75 33.48
CA ASP A 152 -16.99 -7.59 32.59
C ASP A 152 -18.04 -7.69 31.48
N VAL A 153 -18.14 -8.85 30.81
CA VAL A 153 -19.20 -9.09 29.80
C VAL A 153 -20.59 -8.95 30.41
N ARG A 154 -20.81 -9.41 31.65
CA ARG A 154 -22.08 -9.24 32.35
C ARG A 154 -22.40 -7.77 32.62
N ASN A 155 -21.39 -6.98 33.01
CA ASN A 155 -21.55 -5.55 33.25
C ASN A 155 -21.85 -4.82 31.94
N ASP A 156 -21.17 -5.16 30.85
CA ASP A 156 -21.42 -4.61 29.52
C ASP A 156 -22.84 -4.95 29.04
N LEU A 157 -23.27 -6.20 29.20
CA LEU A 157 -24.65 -6.61 28.88
C LEU A 157 -25.69 -5.85 29.71
N LYS A 158 -25.38 -5.52 30.97
CA LYS A 158 -26.25 -4.70 31.80
C LYS A 158 -26.30 -3.27 31.25
N ALA A 159 -25.16 -2.66 30.92
CA ALA A 159 -25.08 -1.33 30.32
C ALA A 159 -25.84 -1.27 28.97
N MET A 160 -25.62 -2.23 28.07
CA MET A 160 -26.33 -2.32 26.80
C MET A 160 -27.85 -2.49 26.99
N ASN A 161 -28.29 -3.24 28.00
CA ASN A 161 -29.72 -3.36 28.32
C ASN A 161 -30.30 -2.04 28.83
N GLU A 162 -29.58 -1.32 29.68
CA GLU A 162 -29.99 0.01 30.17
C GLU A 162 -30.09 1.01 29.01
N GLU A 163 -29.11 1.02 28.09
CA GLU A 163 -29.16 1.84 26.87
C GLU A 163 -30.34 1.47 25.96
N ARG A 164 -30.58 0.17 25.76
CA ARG A 164 -31.73 -0.32 24.99
C ARG A 164 -33.05 0.17 25.58
N GLU A 165 -33.23 0.09 26.90
CA GLU A 165 -34.43 0.60 27.58
C GLU A 165 -34.56 2.13 27.45
N GLN A 166 -33.45 2.87 27.53
CA GLN A 166 -33.46 4.31 27.32
C GLN A 166 -33.85 4.68 25.88
N LEU A 167 -33.31 3.97 24.88
CA LEU A 167 -33.67 4.13 23.47
C LEU A 167 -35.13 3.78 23.23
N GLN A 168 -35.62 2.69 23.81
CA GLN A 168 -37.02 2.29 23.71
C GLN A 168 -37.95 3.35 24.31
N ARG A 169 -37.60 3.93 25.48
CA ARG A 169 -38.31 5.08 26.06
C ARG A 169 -38.27 6.33 25.17
N LYS A 170 -37.16 6.61 24.48
CA LYS A 170 -37.07 7.71 23.49
C LYS A 170 -37.96 7.45 22.28
N ILE A 171 -37.94 6.22 21.73
CA ILE A 171 -38.78 5.81 20.61
C ILE A 171 -40.26 5.92 20.99
N GLU A 172 -40.66 5.45 22.18
CA GLU A 172 -42.01 5.57 22.71
C GLU A 172 -42.47 7.04 22.76
N ARG A 173 -41.61 7.94 23.28
CA ARG A 173 -41.88 9.38 23.31
C ARG A 173 -42.01 9.98 21.92
N CYS A 174 -41.13 9.61 20.98
CA CYS A 174 -41.22 10.04 19.59
C CYS A 174 -42.51 9.52 18.94
N LYS A 175 -42.83 8.23 19.07
CA LYS A 175 -44.08 7.64 18.56
C LYS A 175 -45.30 8.40 19.08
N ARG A 176 -45.38 8.68 20.38
CA ARG A 176 -46.50 9.46 20.97
C ARG A 176 -46.64 10.87 20.38
N ARG A 177 -45.53 11.57 20.13
CA ARG A 177 -45.54 12.90 19.49
C ARG A 177 -46.00 12.82 18.04
N THR A 178 -45.62 11.74 17.37
CA THR A 178 -45.76 11.52 15.94
C THR A 178 -47.14 10.91 15.58
N SER A 179 -47.78 10.15 16.49
CA SER A 179 -49.12 9.57 16.29
C SER A 179 -50.26 10.59 16.11
N ARG A 180 -50.05 11.88 16.39
CA ARG A 180 -51.08 12.92 16.25
C ARG A 180 -51.28 13.42 14.82
N ARG A 181 -50.44 13.01 13.85
CA ARG A 181 -50.51 13.46 12.45
C ARG A 181 -51.18 12.41 11.54
N PRO A 182 -52.06 12.83 10.60
CA PRO A 182 -52.59 11.94 9.57
C PRO A 182 -51.49 11.50 8.58
N ASP A 183 -51.67 10.33 7.96
CA ASP A 183 -50.75 9.68 7.01
C ASP A 183 -49.31 9.41 7.53
N MET A 184 -49.19 9.18 8.84
CA MET A 184 -47.90 9.00 9.50
C MET A 184 -47.14 7.75 9.01
N GLY A 185 -47.84 6.68 8.66
CA GLY A 185 -47.21 5.44 8.20
C GLY A 185 -46.39 5.64 6.93
N ASN A 186 -46.91 6.41 5.97
CA ASN A 186 -46.22 6.69 4.72
C ASN A 186 -45.10 7.72 4.90
N LEU A 187 -45.30 8.72 5.77
CA LEU A 187 -44.25 9.70 6.08
C LEU A 187 -43.04 9.07 6.78
N LEU A 188 -43.26 8.12 7.70
CA LEU A 188 -42.16 7.38 8.33
C LEU A 188 -41.40 6.50 7.33
N LYS A 189 -42.12 5.77 6.46
CA LYS A 189 -41.49 4.94 5.42
C LYS A 189 -40.67 5.76 4.42
N THR A 190 -41.18 6.93 4.01
CA THR A 190 -40.44 7.83 3.10
C THR A 190 -39.24 8.46 3.80
N SER A 191 -39.36 8.84 5.07
CA SER A 191 -38.24 9.34 5.88
C SER A 191 -37.17 8.27 6.12
N GLU A 192 -37.57 7.02 6.36
CA GLU A 192 -36.66 5.88 6.48
C GLU A 192 -35.90 5.64 5.17
N ARG A 193 -36.59 5.66 4.04
CA ARG A 193 -35.95 5.55 2.73
C ARG A 193 -34.96 6.69 2.49
N LEU A 194 -35.34 7.93 2.81
CA LEU A 194 -34.44 9.08 2.69
C LEU A 194 -33.19 8.91 3.58
N ARG A 195 -33.36 8.46 4.84
CA ARG A 195 -32.24 8.19 5.75
C ARG A 195 -31.28 7.15 5.16
N LEU A 196 -31.80 6.04 4.66
CA LEU A 196 -30.98 4.98 4.06
C LEU A 196 -30.23 5.47 2.82
N GLU A 197 -30.88 6.25 1.96
CA GLU A 197 -30.22 6.86 0.79
C GLU A 197 -29.14 7.88 1.20
N MET A 198 -29.37 8.66 2.26
CA MET A 198 -28.35 9.58 2.80
C MET A 198 -27.15 8.83 3.39
N GLU A 199 -27.37 7.74 4.12
CA GLU A 199 -26.30 6.88 4.66
C GLU A 199 -25.48 6.27 3.51
N ARG A 200 -26.15 5.73 2.49
CA ARG A 200 -25.50 5.20 1.29
C ARG A 200 -24.70 6.26 0.53
N ALA A 201 -25.25 7.47 0.38
CA ALA A 201 -24.55 8.58 -0.25
C ALA A 201 -23.29 8.99 0.53
N GLN A 202 -23.35 8.96 1.86
CA GLN A 202 -22.22 9.26 2.73
C GLN A 202 -21.13 8.17 2.67
N GLU A 203 -21.52 6.89 2.64
CA GLU A 203 -20.60 5.77 2.43
C GLU A 203 -19.89 5.87 1.09
N LEU A 204 -20.65 6.10 0.00
CA LEU A 204 -20.08 6.28 -1.34
C LEU A 204 -19.14 7.49 -1.41
N LYS A 205 -19.46 8.57 -0.69
CA LYS A 205 -18.57 9.73 -0.57
C LYS A 205 -17.26 9.38 0.13
N MET A 206 -17.32 8.63 1.23
CA MET A 206 -16.11 8.17 1.94
C MET A 206 -15.26 7.26 1.05
N GLN A 207 -15.90 6.28 0.39
CA GLN A 207 -15.22 5.39 -0.56
C GLN A 207 -14.58 6.16 -1.71
N LYS A 208 -15.25 7.17 -2.26
CA LYS A 208 -14.68 8.04 -3.30
C LYS A 208 -13.44 8.78 -2.79
N MET A 209 -13.48 9.35 -1.58
CA MET A 209 -12.33 10.02 -0.99
C MET A 209 -11.15 9.06 -0.78
N ASP A 210 -11.41 7.83 -0.35
CA ASP A 210 -10.38 6.81 -0.17
C ASP A 210 -9.78 6.35 -1.50
N GLN A 211 -10.62 6.18 -2.53
CA GLN A 211 -10.17 5.88 -3.90
C GLN A 211 -9.33 7.01 -4.49
N GLU A 212 -9.75 8.27 -4.34
CA GLU A 212 -8.98 9.44 -4.78
C GLU A 212 -7.61 9.49 -4.08
N ARG A 213 -7.55 9.22 -2.77
CA ARG A 213 -6.28 9.11 -2.04
C ARG A 213 -5.41 7.98 -2.58
N ALA A 214 -5.99 6.81 -2.85
CA ALA A 214 -5.25 5.67 -3.39
C ALA A 214 -4.69 5.96 -4.79
N VAL A 215 -5.48 6.60 -5.65
CA VAL A 215 -5.04 7.03 -7.00
C VAL A 215 -3.90 8.03 -6.89
N ASN A 216 -4.03 9.08 -6.05
CA ASN A 216 -2.98 10.06 -5.85
C ASN A 216 -1.68 9.42 -5.36
N GLN A 217 -1.75 8.44 -4.44
CA GLN A 217 -0.57 7.70 -3.99
C GLN A 217 0.05 6.86 -5.11
N ALA A 218 -0.76 6.23 -5.96
CA ALA A 218 -0.28 5.46 -7.11
C ALA A 218 0.39 6.37 -8.16
N GLU A 219 -0.20 7.52 -8.46
CA GLU A 219 0.37 8.53 -9.36
C GLU A 219 1.71 9.09 -8.85
N GLN A 220 1.80 9.38 -7.54
CA GLN A 220 3.06 9.78 -6.91
C GLN A 220 4.12 8.68 -7.02
N ARG A 221 3.75 7.41 -6.81
CA ARG A 221 4.67 6.27 -7.00
C ARG A 221 5.12 6.13 -8.45
N MET A 222 4.20 6.25 -9.40
CA MET A 222 4.51 6.19 -10.83
C MET A 222 5.47 7.31 -11.23
N THR A 223 5.24 8.53 -10.74
CA THR A 223 6.12 9.68 -10.97
C THR A 223 7.52 9.43 -10.40
N ARG A 224 7.62 8.90 -9.17
CA ARG A 224 8.91 8.53 -8.56
C ARG A 224 9.65 7.46 -9.38
N LEU A 225 8.96 6.40 -9.77
CA LEU A 225 9.54 5.33 -10.60
C LEU A 225 9.97 5.85 -11.97
N GLY A 226 9.19 6.75 -12.57
CA GLY A 226 9.55 7.43 -13.82
C GLY A 226 10.83 8.25 -13.66
N ARG A 227 11.00 8.96 -12.53
CA ARG A 227 12.24 9.70 -12.22
C ARG A 227 13.43 8.75 -12.12
N VAL A 228 13.31 7.66 -11.36
CA VAL A 228 14.36 6.64 -11.23
C VAL A 228 14.71 6.05 -12.59
N LEU A 229 13.73 5.75 -13.44
CA LEU A 229 13.98 5.21 -14.78
C LEU A 229 14.74 6.21 -15.65
N THR A 230 14.36 7.49 -15.63
CA THR A 230 15.11 8.54 -16.36
C THR A 230 16.51 8.75 -15.81
N GLU A 231 16.71 8.63 -14.48
CA GLU A 231 18.03 8.68 -13.87
C GLU A 231 18.88 7.49 -14.31
N GLU A 232 18.33 6.27 -14.36
CA GLU A 232 19.03 5.07 -14.85
C GLU A 232 19.34 5.16 -16.35
N GLU A 233 18.44 5.72 -17.16
CA GLU A 233 18.71 6.02 -18.57
C GLU A 233 19.87 7.04 -18.70
N HIS A 234 19.85 8.13 -17.93
CA HIS A 234 20.93 9.11 -17.93
C HIS A 234 22.25 8.56 -17.33
N ARG A 235 22.22 7.60 -16.40
CA ARG A 235 23.42 6.90 -15.93
C ARG A 235 24.07 6.05 -17.02
N LYS A 236 23.31 5.56 -18.01
CA LYS A 236 23.88 4.89 -19.18
C LYS A 236 24.59 5.88 -20.11
N ASP A 237 24.12 7.12 -20.18
CA ASP A 237 24.64 8.16 -21.09
C ASP A 237 25.77 9.02 -20.48
N GLU A 238 25.77 9.25 -19.15
CA GLU A 238 26.82 9.98 -18.43
C GLU A 238 27.77 9.02 -17.69
N ALA A 239 28.74 8.46 -18.41
CA ALA A 239 29.74 7.53 -17.88
C ALA A 239 30.88 8.19 -17.07
N ASP A 240 30.61 9.22 -16.25
CA ASP A 240 31.60 9.75 -15.28
C ASP A 240 31.14 9.50 -13.82
N PRO A 241 31.73 8.51 -13.13
CA PRO A 241 31.44 8.18 -11.74
C PRO A 241 31.56 9.38 -10.78
N LYS A 242 32.44 10.35 -11.07
CA LYS A 242 32.58 11.54 -10.21
C LYS A 242 31.35 12.44 -10.26
N THR A 243 30.78 12.63 -11.44
CA THR A 243 29.58 13.44 -11.64
C THR A 243 28.35 12.80 -10.99
N ILE A 244 28.22 11.47 -11.07
CA ILE A 244 27.15 10.71 -10.39
C ILE A 244 27.29 10.80 -8.87
N ILE A 245 28.49 10.61 -8.33
CA ILE A 245 28.76 10.74 -6.89
C ILE A 245 28.44 12.16 -6.40
N GLN A 246 28.73 13.18 -7.19
CA GLN A 246 28.43 14.56 -6.82
C GLN A 246 26.92 14.84 -6.84
N LYS A 247 26.16 14.29 -7.81
CA LYS A 247 24.68 14.37 -7.84
C LYS A 247 24.07 13.65 -6.64
N LEU A 248 24.49 12.40 -6.35
CA LEU A 248 24.02 11.63 -5.20
C LEU A 248 24.34 12.31 -3.87
N ARG A 249 25.52 12.93 -3.74
CA ARG A 249 25.87 13.71 -2.53
C ARG A 249 24.96 14.91 -2.34
N ARG A 250 24.62 15.64 -3.42
CA ARG A 250 23.65 16.74 -3.35
C ARG A 250 22.25 16.25 -2.97
N GLU A 251 21.81 15.13 -3.54
CA GLU A 251 20.51 14.53 -3.17
C GLU A 251 20.47 14.07 -1.72
N ILE A 252 21.56 13.46 -1.22
CA ILE A 252 21.67 13.08 0.19
C ILE A 252 21.60 14.32 1.08
N GLU A 253 22.29 15.40 0.74
CA GLU A 253 22.25 16.64 1.53
C GLU A 253 20.86 17.29 1.52
N VAL A 254 20.18 17.31 0.37
CA VAL A 254 18.80 17.82 0.27
C VAL A 254 17.82 16.93 1.03
N ASN A 255 17.94 15.62 0.93
CA ASN A 255 17.10 14.68 1.68
C ASN A 255 17.34 14.81 3.18
N ARG A 256 18.59 15.05 3.60
CA ARG A 256 18.96 15.27 4.99
C ARG A 256 18.35 16.57 5.53
N TYR A 257 18.44 17.68 4.79
CA TYR A 257 17.73 18.92 5.15
C TYR A 257 16.20 18.72 5.25
N LEU A 258 15.61 17.99 4.29
CA LEU A 258 14.17 17.70 4.32
C LEU A 258 13.77 16.88 5.54
N ILE A 259 14.54 15.85 5.90
CA ILE A 259 14.24 14.97 7.04
C ILE A 259 14.51 15.68 8.37
N ASP A 260 15.71 16.23 8.53
CA ASP A 260 16.23 16.73 9.81
C ASP A 260 15.63 18.10 10.19
N GLU A 261 15.32 18.97 9.22
CA GLU A 261 14.80 20.30 9.52
C GLU A 261 13.32 20.43 9.16
N LYS A 262 12.97 20.19 7.88
CA LYS A 262 11.63 20.55 7.39
C LYS A 262 10.53 19.61 7.86
N LEU A 263 10.69 18.30 7.67
CA LEU A 263 9.69 17.30 8.07
C LEU A 263 9.56 17.22 9.59
N GLU A 264 10.66 17.36 10.33
CA GLU A 264 10.62 17.42 11.79
C GLU A 264 9.85 18.67 12.27
N HIS A 265 10.11 19.84 11.67
CA HIS A 265 9.36 21.06 11.97
C HIS A 265 7.87 20.94 11.64
N ASP A 266 7.52 20.39 10.47
CA ASP A 266 6.14 20.20 10.03
C ASP A 266 5.40 19.19 10.92
N LEU A 267 6.05 18.08 11.31
CA LEU A 267 5.50 17.09 12.24
C LEU A 267 5.27 17.68 13.64
N ASN A 268 6.22 18.47 14.16
CA ASN A 268 6.07 19.14 15.44
C ASN A 268 4.94 20.17 15.40
N THR A 269 4.79 20.91 14.30
CA THR A 269 3.69 21.85 14.10
C THR A 269 2.34 21.11 14.00
N LEU A 270 2.29 19.96 13.33
CA LEU A 270 1.07 19.17 13.24
C LEU A 270 0.70 18.52 14.59
N ASN A 271 1.68 18.02 15.34
CA ASN A 271 1.48 17.46 16.68
C ASN A 271 0.98 18.52 17.66
N THR A 272 1.57 19.72 17.65
CA THR A 272 1.10 20.83 18.49
C THR A 272 -0.32 21.26 18.11
N ASN A 273 -0.66 21.32 16.82
CA ASN A 273 -2.03 21.58 16.39
C ASN A 273 -3.01 20.49 16.84
N LEU A 274 -2.60 19.22 16.77
CA LEU A 274 -3.41 18.09 17.21
C LEU A 274 -3.61 18.11 18.73
N GLU A 275 -2.58 18.43 19.51
CA GLU A 275 -2.69 18.66 20.95
C GLU A 275 -3.66 19.80 21.27
N VAL A 276 -3.61 20.92 20.54
CA VAL A 276 -4.53 22.04 20.73
C VAL A 276 -5.96 21.62 20.44
N VAL A 277 -6.21 20.90 19.34
CA VAL A 277 -7.55 20.39 19.00
C VAL A 277 -8.02 19.37 20.03
N GLN A 278 -7.15 18.48 20.50
CA GLN A 278 -7.47 17.54 21.58
C GLN A 278 -7.81 18.26 22.88
N ARG A 279 -7.08 19.32 23.25
CA ARG A 279 -7.42 20.16 24.41
C ARG A 279 -8.77 20.84 24.25
N ILE A 280 -9.09 21.36 23.06
CA ILE A 280 -10.39 21.98 22.77
C ILE A 280 -11.53 20.95 22.88
N LEU A 281 -11.33 19.73 22.37
CA LEU A 281 -12.31 18.65 22.47
C LEU A 281 -12.47 18.12 23.91
N ALA A 282 -11.39 18.13 24.70
CA ALA A 282 -11.40 17.73 26.11
C ALA A 282 -12.03 18.79 27.03
N GLN A 283 -12.12 20.04 26.59
CA GLN A 283 -12.83 21.09 27.31
C GLN A 283 -14.36 20.91 27.15
N PRO A 284 -15.11 20.72 28.25
CA PRO A 284 -16.55 20.60 28.18
C PRO A 284 -17.16 21.98 27.84
N ASN A 285 -17.88 22.05 26.71
CA ASN A 285 -18.65 23.21 26.23
C ASN A 285 -17.84 24.45 25.80
N ALA A 286 -16.80 24.29 24.98
CA ALA A 286 -16.26 25.43 24.21
C ALA A 286 -17.37 26.03 23.33
N THR A 287 -17.93 27.17 23.73
CA THR A 287 -19.01 27.83 23.00
C THR A 287 -18.39 28.73 21.93
N LYS A 288 -19.08 28.96 20.80
CA LYS A 288 -18.62 29.87 19.74
C LYS A 288 -18.19 31.25 20.28
N ALA A 289 -18.87 31.71 21.33
CA ALA A 289 -18.55 32.95 22.05
C ALA A 289 -17.16 32.96 22.71
N ASP A 290 -16.65 31.81 23.19
CA ASP A 290 -15.32 31.73 23.82
C ASP A 290 -14.22 31.73 22.76
N VAL A 291 -14.47 31.10 21.61
CA VAL A 291 -13.59 31.18 20.43
C VAL A 291 -13.53 32.61 19.90
N ASP A 292 -14.66 33.32 19.85
CA ASP A 292 -14.73 34.70 19.39
C ASP A 292 -13.98 35.65 20.36
N LYS A 293 -14.08 35.44 21.67
CA LYS A 293 -13.25 36.17 22.66
C LYS A 293 -11.75 35.90 22.49
N LEU A 294 -11.36 34.65 22.21
CA LEU A 294 -9.96 34.32 21.95
C LEU A 294 -9.45 34.98 20.66
N LYS A 295 -10.28 35.05 19.61
CA LYS A 295 -9.95 35.78 18.38
C LYS A 295 -9.78 37.28 18.63
N GLU A 296 -10.69 37.89 19.39
CA GLU A 296 -10.60 39.31 19.76
C GLU A 296 -9.32 39.57 20.57
N ARG A 297 -8.96 38.64 21.47
CA ARG A 297 -7.70 38.73 22.21
C ARG A 297 -6.46 38.55 21.33
N ILE A 298 -6.50 37.68 20.33
CA ILE A 298 -5.42 37.51 19.33
C ILE A 298 -5.29 38.78 18.49
N GLU A 299 -6.40 39.39 18.06
CA GLU A 299 -6.38 40.65 17.31
C GLU A 299 -5.80 41.80 18.15
N GLN A 300 -6.18 41.90 19.43
CA GLN A 300 -5.61 42.87 20.36
C GLN A 300 -4.10 42.65 20.54
N LEU A 301 -3.65 41.42 20.81
CA LEU A 301 -2.23 41.11 20.97
C LEU A 301 -1.44 41.32 19.67
N ASN A 302 -2.02 41.00 18.51
CA ASN A 302 -1.39 41.28 17.22
C ASN A 302 -1.27 42.79 16.97
N SER A 303 -2.26 43.59 17.34
CA SER A 303 -2.18 45.04 17.26
C SER A 303 -1.12 45.62 18.21
N GLU A 304 -1.02 45.09 19.42
CA GLU A 304 0.00 45.47 20.40
C GLU A 304 1.41 45.07 19.91
N CYS A 305 1.57 43.85 19.38
CA CYS A 305 2.81 43.40 18.75
C CYS A 305 3.19 44.27 17.54
N MET A 306 2.21 44.69 16.73
CA MET A 306 2.44 45.56 15.58
C MET A 306 2.83 46.98 16.03
N GLU A 307 2.21 47.52 17.08
CA GLU A 307 2.60 48.80 17.66
C GLU A 307 4.00 48.74 18.28
N LEU A 308 4.34 47.66 18.99
CA LEU A 308 5.67 47.43 19.54
C LEU A 308 6.72 47.23 18.43
N ALA A 309 6.38 46.55 17.35
CA ALA A 309 7.23 46.43 16.16
C ALA A 309 7.46 47.80 15.52
N LEU A 310 6.41 48.60 15.31
CA LEU A 310 6.55 49.96 14.78
C LEU A 310 7.30 50.90 15.73
N GLN A 311 7.17 50.74 17.05
CA GLN A 311 7.97 51.48 18.03
C GLN A 311 9.44 51.05 18.00
N ARG A 312 9.72 49.76 17.82
CA ARG A 312 11.07 49.23 17.63
C ARG A 312 11.67 49.74 16.33
N ASP A 313 10.95 49.66 15.22
CA ASP A 313 11.44 50.08 13.90
C ASP A 313 11.67 51.60 13.86
N ARG A 314 10.82 52.41 14.52
CA ARG A 314 11.08 53.85 14.73
C ARG A 314 12.30 54.13 15.61
N ARG A 315 12.61 53.25 16.56
CA ARG A 315 13.80 53.34 17.42
C ARG A 315 15.07 52.89 16.68
N ASP A 316 14.94 51.91 15.79
CA ASP A 316 15.99 51.40 14.91
C ASP A 316 16.27 52.34 13.73
N GLU A 317 15.31 53.16 13.28
CA GLU A 317 15.56 54.25 12.33
C GLU A 317 16.25 55.45 13.01
N ALA A 318 15.98 55.68 14.30
CA ALA A 318 16.57 56.77 15.08
C ALA A 318 17.98 56.44 15.63
N SER A 319 18.34 55.17 15.70
CA SER A 319 19.67 54.70 16.07
C SER A 319 20.30 54.09 14.82
N GLU A 320 21.43 54.59 14.33
CA GLU A 320 22.19 54.01 13.20
C GLU A 320 22.77 52.61 13.56
N ASP A 321 21.91 51.68 13.96
CA ASP A 321 22.31 50.37 14.44
C ASP A 321 22.53 49.43 13.26
N LYS A 322 23.76 48.94 13.15
CA LYS A 322 24.20 47.96 12.14
C LYS A 322 23.34 46.69 12.12
N LEU A 323 22.54 46.43 13.17
CA LEU A 323 21.58 45.33 13.23
C LEU A 323 20.41 45.46 12.23
N ALA A 324 19.97 46.68 11.88
CA ALA A 324 18.92 46.86 10.88
C ALA A 324 19.37 46.33 9.50
N ILE A 325 20.66 46.47 9.18
CA ILE A 325 21.27 45.93 7.96
C ILE A 325 21.29 44.40 8.00
N TYR A 326 21.66 43.79 9.14
CA TYR A 326 21.66 42.32 9.28
C TYR A 326 20.25 41.71 9.20
N ARG A 327 19.23 42.39 9.75
CA ARG A 327 17.84 41.95 9.62
C ARG A 327 17.35 42.05 8.17
N HIS A 328 17.68 43.12 7.46
CA HIS A 328 17.32 43.25 6.06
C HIS A 328 18.10 42.26 5.16
N GLN A 329 19.33 41.93 5.57
CA GLN A 329 20.14 40.90 4.91
C GLN A 329 19.60 39.49 5.18
N GLU A 330 19.09 39.21 6.39
CA GLU A 330 18.40 37.95 6.72
C GLU A 330 17.03 37.85 6.03
N GLU A 331 16.29 38.95 5.88
CA GLU A 331 15.07 39.00 5.07
C GLU A 331 15.36 38.78 3.59
N LEU A 332 16.44 39.37 3.05
CA LEU A 332 16.92 39.08 1.70
C LEU A 332 17.30 37.61 1.55
N GLU A 333 17.99 37.04 2.53
CA GLU A 333 18.38 35.62 2.51
C GLU A 333 17.16 34.68 2.66
N ASN A 334 16.17 35.05 3.47
CA ASN A 334 14.92 34.31 3.61
C ASN A 334 14.03 34.45 2.38
N THR A 335 13.96 35.62 1.75
CA THR A 335 13.25 35.82 0.48
C THR A 335 13.96 35.10 -0.66
N GLU A 336 15.30 35.01 -0.63
CA GLU A 336 16.10 34.20 -1.55
C GLU A 336 15.87 32.70 -1.33
N LYS A 337 15.81 32.23 -0.07
CA LYS A 337 15.39 30.86 0.29
C LYS A 337 13.95 30.55 -0.12
N LEU A 338 13.02 31.48 0.04
CA LEU A 338 11.64 31.36 -0.46
C LEU A 338 11.59 31.38 -1.99
N LEU A 339 12.45 32.15 -2.66
CA LEU A 339 12.58 32.15 -4.12
C LEU A 339 13.17 30.83 -4.63
N THR A 340 14.14 30.25 -3.94
CA THR A 340 14.70 28.93 -4.28
C THR A 340 13.71 27.82 -3.98
N GLU A 341 12.96 27.89 -2.88
CA GLU A 341 11.83 26.99 -2.56
C GLU A 341 10.75 27.08 -3.64
N LYS A 342 10.37 28.31 -4.06
CA LYS A 342 9.36 28.52 -5.11
C LYS A 342 9.87 28.11 -6.49
N LYS A 343 11.16 28.28 -6.79
CA LYS A 343 11.81 27.73 -7.99
C LYS A 343 11.84 26.20 -7.96
N ARG A 344 12.06 25.59 -6.79
CA ARG A 344 12.04 24.14 -6.58
C ARG A 344 10.64 23.57 -6.71
N GLU A 345 9.64 24.22 -6.13
CA GLU A 345 8.22 23.86 -6.30
C GLU A 345 7.76 24.03 -7.74
N LEU A 346 8.20 25.09 -8.43
CA LEU A 346 7.95 25.25 -9.87
C LEU A 346 8.66 24.15 -10.68
N SER A 347 9.88 23.76 -10.30
CA SER A 347 10.60 22.63 -10.90
C SER A 347 9.93 21.27 -10.62
N GLU A 348 9.35 21.07 -9.45
CA GLU A 348 8.62 19.85 -9.06
C GLU A 348 7.24 19.78 -9.73
N LYS A 349 6.52 20.90 -9.83
CA LYS A 349 5.25 21.01 -10.56
C LYS A 349 5.42 20.96 -12.08
N SER A 350 6.60 21.34 -12.59
CA SER A 350 6.90 21.40 -14.03
C SER A 350 7.42 20.08 -14.62
N GLY A 351 7.70 19.04 -13.83
CA GLY A 351 7.97 17.69 -14.33
C GLY A 351 8.76 17.64 -15.65
N LYS A 352 10.02 18.14 -15.61
CA LYS A 352 11.02 18.28 -16.70
C LYS A 352 11.11 19.68 -17.35
N GLU A 353 12.39 20.02 -17.60
CA GLU A 353 12.97 21.07 -18.44
C GLU A 353 13.00 22.51 -17.89
N GLU A 354 14.17 23.12 -18.14
CA GLU A 354 14.52 24.53 -17.94
C GLU A 354 13.33 25.47 -18.09
N VAL A 355 13.32 26.55 -17.32
CA VAL A 355 12.48 27.72 -17.60
C VAL A 355 12.73 28.13 -19.06
N VAL A 356 11.82 27.69 -19.92
CA VAL A 356 11.85 27.94 -21.35
C VAL A 356 11.76 29.45 -21.53
N THR A 357 12.91 30.08 -21.76
CA THR A 357 12.97 31.49 -22.13
C THR A 357 12.11 31.67 -23.38
N SER A 358 11.44 32.82 -23.58
CA SER A 358 10.61 33.09 -24.78
C SER A 358 11.31 32.72 -26.11
N VAL A 359 12.64 32.78 -26.14
CA VAL A 359 13.52 32.34 -27.23
C VAL A 359 13.55 30.81 -27.39
N GLN A 360 13.63 30.06 -26.30
CA GLN A 360 13.52 28.60 -26.28
C GLN A 360 12.09 28.13 -26.58
N TYR A 361 11.04 28.88 -26.23
CA TYR A 361 9.65 28.53 -26.59
C TYR A 361 9.44 28.65 -28.10
N LYS A 362 10.04 29.67 -28.73
CA LYS A 362 10.10 29.80 -30.19
C LYS A 362 10.95 28.68 -30.83
N LEU A 363 12.03 28.25 -30.20
CA LEU A 363 12.83 27.09 -30.64
C LEU A 363 12.11 25.75 -30.44
N LEU A 364 11.31 25.60 -29.38
CA LEU A 364 10.50 24.41 -29.10
C LEU A 364 9.30 24.36 -30.05
N LEU A 365 8.67 25.50 -30.35
CA LEU A 365 7.68 25.63 -31.43
C LEU A 365 8.31 25.31 -32.79
N ASN A 366 9.53 25.75 -33.08
CA ASN A 366 10.25 25.35 -34.29
C ASN A 366 10.65 23.86 -34.27
N LYS A 367 11.02 23.28 -33.12
CA LYS A 367 11.31 21.84 -32.98
C LYS A 367 10.05 20.98 -33.03
N LEU A 368 8.90 21.47 -32.56
CA LEU A 368 7.59 20.81 -32.67
C LEU A 368 7.05 20.94 -34.09
N ARG A 369 7.28 22.07 -34.76
CA ARG A 369 7.02 22.25 -36.19
C ARG A 369 7.95 21.39 -37.05
N ASN A 370 9.21 21.20 -36.65
CA ASN A 370 10.16 20.33 -37.34
C ASN A 370 9.94 18.84 -37.04
N LYS A 371 9.57 18.44 -35.81
CA LYS A 371 9.14 17.05 -35.50
C LYS A 371 7.79 16.71 -36.14
N SER A 372 6.89 17.69 -36.28
CA SER A 372 5.69 17.54 -37.09
C SER A 372 6.04 17.37 -38.57
N ASN A 373 7.10 18.02 -39.05
CA ASN A 373 7.59 17.86 -40.42
C ASN A 373 8.36 16.55 -40.64
N GLU A 374 9.12 16.03 -39.67
CA GLU A 374 9.82 14.73 -39.78
C GLU A 374 8.84 13.54 -39.75
N LYS A 375 7.82 13.59 -38.88
CA LYS A 375 6.73 12.59 -38.92
C LYS A 375 5.84 12.75 -40.16
N ASN A 376 5.72 13.96 -40.70
CA ASN A 376 5.04 14.21 -41.97
C ASN A 376 5.87 13.75 -43.16
N GLU A 377 7.20 13.93 -43.21
CA GLU A 377 8.02 13.42 -44.31
C GLU A 377 7.93 11.91 -44.38
N GLY A 378 8.08 11.21 -43.25
CA GLY A 378 7.87 9.76 -43.20
C GLY A 378 6.44 9.34 -43.58
N PHE A 379 5.42 10.11 -43.19
CA PHE A 379 4.02 9.83 -43.58
C PHE A 379 3.76 10.13 -45.07
N TYR A 380 4.31 11.21 -45.62
CA TYR A 380 4.16 11.57 -47.03
C TYR A 380 5.00 10.67 -47.93
N THR A 381 6.17 10.18 -47.49
CA THR A 381 6.92 9.15 -48.22
C THR A 381 6.20 7.81 -48.16
N LEU A 382 5.72 7.37 -47.00
CA LEU A 382 4.97 6.12 -46.91
C LEU A 382 3.63 6.21 -47.65
N LYS A 383 3.02 7.39 -47.68
CA LYS A 383 1.80 7.64 -48.44
C LYS A 383 2.07 7.72 -49.94
N ALA A 384 3.16 8.35 -50.37
CA ALA A 384 3.59 8.33 -51.77
C ALA A 384 3.98 6.92 -52.23
N GLU A 385 4.60 6.11 -51.36
CA GLU A 385 4.85 4.69 -51.61
C GLU A 385 3.52 3.92 -51.71
N LEU A 386 2.57 4.16 -50.80
CA LEU A 386 1.25 3.54 -50.86
C LEU A 386 0.48 3.93 -52.13
N ASP A 387 0.52 5.21 -52.52
CA ASP A 387 -0.12 5.75 -53.72
C ASP A 387 0.56 5.17 -54.98
N ASN A 388 1.90 5.05 -55.00
CA ASN A 388 2.65 4.38 -56.07
C ASN A 388 2.30 2.88 -56.17
N TYR A 389 2.23 2.17 -55.05
CA TYR A 389 1.82 0.75 -55.04
C TYR A 389 0.37 0.58 -55.52
N GLN A 390 -0.52 1.51 -55.19
CA GLN A 390 -1.89 1.52 -55.71
C GLN A 390 -1.93 1.78 -57.22
N GLU A 391 -1.11 2.69 -57.74
CA GLU A 391 -1.00 2.94 -59.18
C GLU A 391 -0.35 1.79 -59.95
N GLU A 392 0.66 1.12 -59.38
CA GLU A 392 1.26 -0.08 -59.95
C GLU A 392 0.26 -1.23 -59.98
N PHE A 393 -0.49 -1.44 -58.90
CA PHE A 393 -1.54 -2.45 -58.85
C PHE A 393 -2.66 -2.17 -59.85
N LYS A 394 -3.08 -0.91 -60.01
CA LYS A 394 -4.05 -0.51 -61.05
C LYS A 394 -3.55 -0.79 -62.46
N ARG A 395 -2.29 -0.44 -62.76
CA ARG A 395 -1.67 -0.73 -64.05
C ARG A 395 -1.59 -2.24 -64.32
N GLU A 396 -1.29 -3.04 -63.31
CA GLU A 396 -1.25 -4.49 -63.42
C GLU A 396 -2.66 -5.08 -63.64
N THR A 397 -3.69 -4.54 -62.99
CA THR A 397 -5.09 -4.95 -63.27
C THR A 397 -5.53 -4.58 -64.68
N GLU A 398 -5.23 -3.37 -65.15
CA GLU A 398 -5.57 -2.93 -66.52
C GLU A 398 -4.85 -3.78 -67.57
N LEU A 399 -3.56 -4.09 -67.35
CA LEU A 399 -2.80 -4.98 -68.23
C LEU A 399 -3.43 -6.38 -68.29
N ASN A 400 -3.72 -6.98 -67.14
CA ASN A 400 -4.37 -8.28 -67.08
C ASN A 400 -5.76 -8.26 -67.76
N GLU A 401 -6.55 -7.20 -67.60
CA GLU A 401 -7.82 -7.04 -68.30
C GLU A 401 -7.63 -7.00 -69.83
N THR A 402 -6.66 -6.24 -70.34
CA THR A 402 -6.36 -6.22 -71.77
C THR A 402 -5.88 -7.58 -72.28
N GLU A 403 -5.06 -8.31 -71.51
CA GLU A 403 -4.62 -9.66 -71.84
C GLU A 403 -5.78 -10.66 -71.89
N THR A 404 -6.73 -10.57 -70.93
CA THR A 404 -7.94 -11.40 -70.95
C THR A 404 -8.82 -11.12 -72.16
N ILE A 405 -9.05 -9.85 -72.50
CA ILE A 405 -9.83 -9.46 -73.69
C ILE A 405 -9.17 -9.98 -74.98
N ASN A 406 -7.84 -9.85 -75.09
CA ASN A 406 -7.09 -10.36 -76.24
C ASN A 406 -7.16 -11.89 -76.36
N LEU A 407 -7.04 -12.61 -75.23
CA LEU A 407 -7.18 -14.06 -75.20
C LEU A 407 -8.61 -14.51 -75.54
N GLU A 408 -9.64 -13.82 -75.05
CA GLU A 408 -11.04 -14.10 -75.42
C GLU A 408 -11.28 -13.92 -76.92
N GLN A 409 -10.74 -12.84 -77.50
CA GLN A 409 -10.87 -12.60 -78.93
C GLN A 409 -10.16 -13.69 -79.73
N LYS A 410 -8.95 -14.07 -79.33
CA LYS A 410 -8.18 -15.15 -79.98
C LYS A 410 -8.87 -16.51 -79.87
N ILE A 411 -9.48 -16.82 -78.73
CA ILE A 411 -10.29 -18.04 -78.55
C ILE A 411 -11.50 -18.02 -79.50
N LYS A 412 -12.20 -16.88 -79.62
CA LYS A 412 -13.35 -16.76 -80.55
C LYS A 412 -12.94 -16.92 -82.01
N GLU A 413 -11.82 -16.32 -82.42
CA GLU A 413 -11.27 -16.46 -83.77
C GLU A 413 -10.94 -17.94 -84.08
N MET A 414 -10.22 -18.61 -83.17
CA MET A 414 -9.90 -20.03 -83.30
C MET A 414 -11.14 -20.94 -83.30
N GLN A 415 -12.15 -20.63 -82.50
CA GLN A 415 -13.43 -21.35 -82.50
C GLN A 415 -14.16 -21.21 -83.85
N SER A 416 -14.12 -20.03 -84.46
CA SER A 416 -14.69 -19.82 -85.81
C SER A 416 -13.91 -20.59 -86.88
N GLU A 417 -12.58 -20.64 -86.79
CA GLU A 417 -11.75 -21.46 -87.67
C GLU A 417 -12.03 -22.96 -87.50
N LEU A 418 -12.24 -23.43 -86.26
CA LEU A 418 -12.65 -24.81 -85.99
C LEU A 418 -14.03 -25.13 -86.59
N GLU A 419 -14.99 -24.21 -86.49
CA GLU A 419 -16.32 -24.38 -87.07
C GLU A 419 -16.24 -24.46 -88.61
N ASN A 420 -15.44 -23.59 -89.23
CA ASN A 420 -15.20 -23.60 -90.68
C ASN A 420 -14.51 -24.89 -91.15
N THR A 421 -13.49 -25.36 -90.43
CA THR A 421 -12.82 -26.63 -90.75
C THR A 421 -13.75 -27.83 -90.56
N ASN A 422 -14.61 -27.82 -89.54
CA ASN A 422 -15.60 -28.87 -89.30
C ASN A 422 -16.69 -28.90 -90.39
N ASN A 423 -17.16 -27.72 -90.82
CA ASN A 423 -18.09 -27.60 -91.96
C ASN A 423 -17.47 -28.11 -93.26
N ASN A 424 -16.17 -27.83 -93.49
CA ASN A 424 -15.43 -28.36 -94.64
C ASN A 424 -15.20 -29.88 -94.53
N LEU A 425 -14.94 -30.40 -93.33
CA LEU A 425 -14.83 -31.84 -93.06
C LEU A 425 -16.15 -32.56 -93.38
N GLN A 426 -17.29 -32.00 -93.00
CA GLN A 426 -18.61 -32.53 -93.34
C GLN A 426 -18.87 -32.52 -94.86
N LYS A 427 -18.50 -31.44 -95.56
CA LYS A 427 -18.60 -31.37 -97.02
C LYS A 427 -17.73 -32.44 -97.70
N GLN A 428 -16.49 -32.62 -97.25
CA GLN A 428 -15.59 -33.65 -97.81
C GLN A 428 -16.07 -35.07 -97.49
N LYS A 429 -16.61 -35.31 -96.29
CA LYS A 429 -17.24 -36.59 -95.92
C LYS A 429 -18.41 -36.94 -96.84
N TRP A 430 -19.29 -35.96 -97.08
CA TRP A 430 -20.40 -36.13 -98.01
C TRP A 430 -19.91 -36.41 -99.45
N LEU A 431 -18.84 -35.73 -99.89
CA LEU A 431 -18.21 -35.98 -101.19
C LEU A 431 -17.54 -37.36 -101.30
N SER A 432 -16.97 -37.89 -100.21
CA SER A 432 -16.42 -39.26 -100.18
C SER A 432 -17.52 -40.33 -100.25
N GLU A 433 -18.68 -40.06 -99.65
CA GLU A 433 -19.81 -41.00 -99.64
C GLU A 433 -20.56 -41.02 -100.99
N ASN A 434 -20.52 -39.92 -101.77
CA ASN A 434 -21.30 -39.76 -103.01
C ASN A 434 -20.48 -39.67 -104.32
N SER A 435 -19.14 -39.60 -104.31
CA SER A 435 -18.31 -39.48 -105.53
C SER A 435 -17.27 -40.60 -105.68
N GLY A 436 -17.01 -41.05 -106.92
CA GLY A 436 -16.12 -42.17 -107.23
C GLY A 436 -14.61 -41.86 -107.17
N ASN A 437 -14.18 -40.71 -106.63
CA ASN A 437 -12.79 -40.27 -106.60
C ASN A 437 -12.18 -40.40 -105.18
N SER A 438 -12.25 -41.60 -104.60
CA SER A 438 -12.02 -41.88 -103.17
C SER A 438 -10.67 -41.40 -102.62
N GLU A 439 -9.56 -41.61 -103.33
CA GLU A 439 -8.22 -41.37 -102.76
C GLU A 439 -7.88 -39.89 -102.52
N GLN A 440 -8.30 -38.98 -103.41
CA GLN A 440 -8.03 -37.55 -103.23
C GLN A 440 -8.89 -36.94 -102.13
N VAL A 441 -10.14 -37.39 -102.02
CA VAL A 441 -11.07 -36.95 -100.98
C VAL A 441 -10.63 -37.48 -99.62
N GLU A 442 -10.16 -38.72 -99.51
CA GLU A 442 -9.62 -39.28 -98.26
C GLU A 442 -8.35 -38.56 -97.77
N ARG A 443 -7.42 -38.20 -98.68
CA ARG A 443 -6.22 -37.41 -98.30
C ARG A 443 -6.59 -36.00 -97.82
N ALA A 444 -7.55 -35.35 -98.49
CA ALA A 444 -8.05 -34.04 -98.06
C ALA A 444 -8.76 -34.14 -96.70
N TYR A 445 -9.55 -35.19 -96.49
CA TYR A 445 -10.24 -35.47 -95.23
C TYR A 445 -9.24 -35.69 -94.07
N HIS A 446 -8.23 -36.54 -94.24
CA HIS A 446 -7.19 -36.76 -93.22
C HIS A 446 -6.38 -35.49 -92.91
N THR A 447 -6.10 -34.65 -93.92
CA THR A 447 -5.40 -33.38 -93.71
C THR A 447 -6.24 -32.41 -92.88
N LEU A 448 -7.55 -32.32 -93.16
CA LEU A 448 -8.50 -31.51 -92.39
C LEU A 448 -8.71 -32.05 -90.96
N GLU A 449 -8.75 -33.38 -90.78
CA GLU A 449 -8.86 -34.00 -89.45
C GLU A 449 -7.63 -33.68 -88.59
N LYS A 450 -6.43 -33.69 -89.19
CA LYS A 450 -5.20 -33.28 -88.50
C LYS A 450 -5.22 -31.79 -88.12
N GLN A 451 -5.67 -30.91 -89.02
CA GLN A 451 -5.83 -29.47 -88.74
C GLN A 451 -6.85 -29.21 -87.62
N LYS A 452 -7.93 -30.00 -87.57
CA LYS A 452 -8.93 -29.95 -86.50
C LYS A 452 -8.33 -30.36 -85.14
N GLU A 453 -7.53 -31.42 -85.11
CA GLU A 453 -6.82 -31.87 -83.91
C GLU A 453 -5.86 -30.79 -83.38
N GLU A 454 -5.06 -30.19 -84.28
CA GLU A 454 -4.13 -29.10 -83.95
C GLU A 454 -4.87 -27.86 -83.43
N CYS A 455 -5.97 -27.48 -84.06
CA CYS A 455 -6.83 -26.36 -83.63
C CYS A 455 -7.46 -26.63 -82.24
N ASN A 456 -7.95 -27.84 -81.98
CA ASN A 456 -8.48 -28.24 -80.68
C ASN A 456 -7.44 -28.21 -79.56
N GLN A 457 -6.19 -28.61 -79.85
CA GLN A 457 -5.10 -28.54 -78.87
C GLN A 457 -4.77 -27.09 -78.52
N GLN A 458 -4.75 -26.20 -79.51
CA GLN A 458 -4.51 -24.75 -79.30
C GLN A 458 -5.66 -24.07 -78.54
N ILE A 459 -6.92 -24.42 -78.83
CA ILE A 459 -8.08 -23.94 -78.05
C ILE A 459 -7.98 -24.42 -76.60
N SER A 460 -7.57 -25.67 -76.37
CA SER A 460 -7.39 -26.22 -75.02
C SER A 460 -6.31 -25.48 -74.23
N SER A 461 -5.15 -25.17 -74.85
CA SER A 461 -4.10 -24.40 -74.19
C SER A 461 -4.52 -22.97 -73.88
N LEU A 462 -5.15 -22.27 -74.83
CA LEU A 462 -5.64 -20.91 -74.64
C LEU A 462 -6.75 -20.85 -73.59
N THR A 463 -7.64 -21.85 -73.54
CA THR A 463 -8.70 -21.94 -72.52
C THR A 463 -8.13 -22.16 -71.12
N LYS A 464 -7.03 -22.93 -71.00
CA LYS A 464 -6.33 -23.10 -69.71
C LYS A 464 -5.68 -21.81 -69.24
N GLU A 465 -5.02 -21.08 -70.14
CA GLU A 465 -4.43 -19.76 -69.84
C GLU A 465 -5.51 -18.74 -69.44
N PHE A 466 -6.64 -18.74 -70.15
CA PHE A 466 -7.80 -17.90 -69.83
C PHE A 466 -8.40 -18.22 -68.45
N ASN A 467 -8.63 -19.50 -68.12
CA ASN A 467 -9.17 -19.88 -66.81
C ASN A 467 -8.21 -19.51 -65.67
N ASN A 468 -6.90 -19.68 -65.86
CA ASN A 468 -5.91 -19.28 -64.86
C ASN A 468 -5.89 -17.76 -64.59
N LEU A 469 -6.14 -16.94 -65.62
CA LEU A 469 -6.27 -15.49 -65.48
C LEU A 469 -7.62 -15.09 -64.87
N ASN A 470 -8.69 -15.81 -65.19
CA ASN A 470 -10.01 -15.56 -64.62
C ASN A 470 -10.08 -15.92 -63.13
N ASP A 471 -9.42 -16.99 -62.69
CA ASP A 471 -9.30 -17.34 -61.27
C ASP A 471 -8.57 -16.24 -60.45
N ARG A 472 -7.67 -15.48 -61.08
CA ARG A 472 -7.05 -14.30 -60.46
C ARG A 472 -8.01 -13.12 -60.36
N LYS A 473 -8.96 -12.98 -61.28
CA LYS A 473 -9.97 -11.91 -61.26
C LYS A 473 -10.90 -12.02 -60.04
N ASP A 474 -11.31 -13.23 -59.68
CA ASP A 474 -12.10 -13.48 -58.46
C ASP A 474 -11.36 -13.03 -57.19
N LEU A 475 -10.03 -13.16 -57.17
CA LEU A 475 -9.20 -12.69 -56.06
C LEU A 475 -9.08 -11.16 -56.03
N VAL A 476 -9.08 -10.50 -57.20
CA VAL A 476 -9.09 -9.04 -57.34
C VAL A 476 -10.43 -8.46 -56.85
N GLU A 477 -11.56 -9.08 -57.21
CA GLU A 477 -12.89 -8.65 -56.74
C GLU A 477 -13.04 -8.79 -55.22
N GLN A 478 -12.53 -9.89 -54.63
CA GLN A 478 -12.47 -10.04 -53.17
C GLN A 478 -11.60 -8.97 -52.52
N THR A 479 -10.47 -8.62 -53.13
CA THR A 479 -9.54 -7.59 -52.63
C THR A 479 -10.18 -6.19 -52.68
N GLN A 480 -10.92 -5.87 -53.75
CA GLN A 480 -11.69 -4.63 -53.86
C GLN A 480 -12.79 -4.54 -52.79
N MET A 481 -13.45 -5.66 -52.47
CA MET A 481 -14.42 -5.72 -51.38
C MET A 481 -13.77 -5.38 -50.02
N TRP A 482 -12.57 -5.91 -49.75
CA TRP A 482 -11.82 -5.57 -48.54
C TRP A 482 -11.40 -4.09 -48.49
N GLN A 483 -10.97 -3.51 -49.61
CA GLN A 483 -10.66 -2.07 -49.69
C GLN A 483 -11.88 -1.19 -49.41
N ASN A 484 -13.05 -1.55 -49.97
CA ASN A 484 -14.30 -0.83 -49.70
C ASN A 484 -14.68 -0.89 -48.22
N LEU A 485 -14.46 -2.04 -47.56
CA LEU A 485 -14.66 -2.23 -46.12
C LEU A 485 -13.73 -1.32 -45.29
N VAL A 486 -12.45 -1.23 -45.66
CA VAL A 486 -11.49 -0.34 -45.00
C VAL A 486 -11.91 1.13 -45.12
N GLN A 487 -12.32 1.59 -46.31
CA GLN A 487 -12.81 2.95 -46.51
C GLN A 487 -14.07 3.26 -45.67
N ILE A 488 -15.00 2.30 -45.56
CA ILE A 488 -16.17 2.44 -44.69
C ILE A 488 -15.75 2.61 -43.22
N PHE A 489 -14.77 1.81 -42.74
CA PHE A 489 -14.27 1.94 -41.38
C PHE A 489 -13.57 3.28 -41.11
N GLU A 490 -12.78 3.79 -42.06
CA GLU A 490 -12.16 5.12 -41.94
C GLU A 490 -13.18 6.24 -41.86
N ILE A 491 -14.24 6.19 -42.67
CA ILE A 491 -15.35 7.15 -42.62
C ILE A 491 -16.06 7.05 -41.26
N LYS A 492 -16.31 5.83 -40.78
CA LYS A 492 -16.94 5.61 -39.46
C LYS A 492 -16.10 6.19 -38.32
N LEU A 493 -14.78 6.02 -38.38
CA LEU A 493 -13.84 6.57 -37.41
C LEU A 493 -13.84 8.12 -37.44
N LYS A 494 -13.84 8.72 -38.64
CA LYS A 494 -13.96 10.17 -38.83
C LYS A 494 -15.29 10.71 -38.27
N CYS A 495 -16.40 10.04 -38.53
CA CYS A 495 -17.70 10.40 -37.96
C CYS A 495 -17.71 10.31 -36.43
N GLN A 496 -17.08 9.29 -35.84
CA GLN A 496 -16.98 9.13 -34.39
C GLN A 496 -16.11 10.23 -33.74
N GLN A 497 -15.02 10.62 -34.40
CA GLN A 497 -14.17 11.74 -33.96
C GLN A 497 -14.93 13.07 -34.06
N GLN A 498 -15.71 13.30 -35.12
CA GLN A 498 -16.55 14.49 -35.26
C GLN A 498 -17.69 14.53 -34.21
N MET A 499 -18.25 13.38 -33.83
CA MET A 499 -19.23 13.27 -32.74
C MET A 499 -18.61 13.63 -31.38
N LYS A 500 -17.41 13.11 -31.06
CA LYS A 500 -16.65 13.50 -29.87
C LYS A 500 -16.37 15.01 -29.82
N ASN A 501 -15.95 15.59 -30.94
CA ASN A 501 -15.68 17.03 -31.03
C ASN A 501 -16.96 17.88 -30.90
N ARG A 502 -18.14 17.35 -31.26
CA ARG A 502 -19.43 18.03 -31.02
C ARG A 502 -19.88 17.99 -29.56
N ASP A 503 -19.59 16.92 -28.84
CA ASP A 503 -19.91 16.80 -27.41
C ASP A 503 -18.99 17.66 -26.53
N GLU A 504 -17.75 17.89 -26.95
CA GLU A 504 -16.81 18.84 -26.31
C GLU A 504 -17.13 20.32 -26.62
N ALA A 505 -17.92 20.59 -27.66
CA ALA A 505 -18.31 21.94 -28.09
C ALA A 505 -19.71 22.37 -27.61
N LYS A 506 -20.14 21.98 -26.40
CA LYS A 506 -21.28 22.60 -25.70
C LYS A 506 -20.80 23.67 -24.72
N PRO A 507 -20.94 24.98 -25.05
CA PRO A 507 -20.77 26.04 -24.07
C PRO A 507 -21.96 26.01 -23.09
N TRP A 508 -21.66 26.03 -21.80
CA TRP A 508 -22.57 26.55 -20.79
C TRP A 508 -22.86 28.02 -21.09
N GLY A 509 -24.14 28.42 -21.15
CA GLY A 509 -24.53 29.83 -21.04
C GLY A 509 -25.71 30.26 -21.90
N ASP A 510 -26.75 30.70 -21.20
CA ASP A 510 -27.85 31.61 -21.57
C ASP A 510 -28.89 31.22 -22.62
N GLN A 511 -30.08 30.84 -22.13
CA GLN A 511 -31.31 31.62 -22.31
C GLN A 511 -32.46 31.04 -21.48
N ARG A 512 -32.68 31.57 -20.27
CA ARG A 512 -33.93 32.21 -19.79
C ARG A 512 -33.90 32.51 -18.30
#